data_AF-A0A9W6T9I5-F1
#
_entry.id   AF-A0A9W6T9I5-F1
#
_cell.length_a   1.000
_cell.length_b   1.000
_cell.length_c   1.000
_cell.angle_alpha   90.00
_cell.angle_beta   90.00
_cell.angle_gamma   90.00
#
_symmetry.space_group_name_H-M   'P 1'
#
loop_
_entity.id
_entity.type
_entity.pdbx_description
1 polymer ?
#
loop_
_entity_poly.entity_id
_entity_poly.type
_entity_poly.pdbx_seq_one_letter_code
_entity_poly.pdbx_strand_id
1 'polypeptide(L)'
;MTPIAFIAVYAAIEGSDNLPLAVSLPIYHQGKDKPLSWVRVDNDFDNLKNFEYYVKQPQVYNLPSKETFEFSIIRYHVKRLDSERPFALYLISPRGDYYPFDNQDIDNSQMSVWEQQIQLKEEGKWKLIAPSDDNSKWCTIAEWNCVSY
;
A
#
# COMPACT_ATOMS: atom_id res chain seq x y z
N MET A 1 22.25 -1.25 -18.24
CA MET A 1 21.53 -1.97 -17.16
C MET A 1 20.31 -1.14 -16.81
N THR A 2 19.12 -1.73 -16.73
CA THR A 2 17.89 -1.01 -16.41
C THR A 2 17.65 -1.06 -14.89
N PRO A 3 17.39 0.07 -14.22
CA PRO A 3 17.10 0.07 -12.79
C PRO A 3 15.77 -0.64 -12.51
N ILE A 4 15.70 -1.33 -11.36
CA ILE A 4 14.49 -2.06 -10.92
C ILE A 4 13.57 -1.21 -10.03
N ALA A 5 14.09 -0.13 -9.44
CA ALA A 5 13.37 0.81 -8.60
C ALA A 5 14.16 2.13 -8.50
N PHE A 6 13.54 3.16 -7.93
CA PHE A 6 14.17 4.43 -7.61
C PHE A 6 13.81 4.87 -6.19
N ILE A 7 14.76 5.47 -5.49
CA ILE A 7 14.47 6.25 -4.28
C ILE A 7 14.37 7.71 -4.70
N ALA A 8 13.18 8.28 -4.60
CA ALA A 8 12.94 9.70 -4.83
C ALA A 8 12.94 10.44 -3.49
N VAL A 9 13.75 11.48 -3.38
CA VAL A 9 13.75 12.41 -2.23
C VAL A 9 13.23 13.73 -2.73
N TYR A 10 12.22 14.25 -2.04
CA TYR A 10 11.62 15.55 -2.33
C TYR A 10 12.06 16.56 -1.28
N ALA A 11 12.36 17.79 -1.70
CA ALA A 11 12.68 18.86 -0.77
C ALA A 11 11.40 19.52 -0.26
N ALA A 12 11.28 19.67 1.06
CA ALA A 12 10.26 20.53 1.65
C ALA A 12 10.76 21.97 1.61
N ILE A 13 9.97 22.87 1.00
CA ILE A 13 10.23 24.32 1.03
C ILE A 13 9.28 24.92 2.06
N GLU A 14 9.82 25.58 3.07
CA GLU A 14 9.04 26.19 4.15
C GLU A 14 8.02 27.20 3.58
N GLY A 15 6.75 27.03 3.94
CA GLY A 15 5.65 27.90 3.47
C GLY A 15 5.12 27.61 2.06
N SER A 16 5.51 26.49 1.43
CA SER A 16 5.05 26.09 0.10
C SER A 16 4.60 24.64 0.07
N ASP A 17 3.42 24.37 -0.49
CA ASP A 17 2.90 23.01 -0.74
C ASP A 17 3.64 22.29 -1.90
N ASN A 18 4.48 23.01 -2.65
CA ASN A 18 5.30 22.42 -3.69
C ASN A 18 6.46 21.60 -3.10
N LEU A 19 6.52 20.32 -3.45
CA LEU A 19 7.57 19.37 -3.07
C LEU A 19 8.43 19.03 -4.31
N PRO A 20 9.41 19.86 -4.71
CA PRO A 20 10.25 19.56 -5.86
C PRO A 20 11.14 18.33 -5.62
N LEU A 21 11.32 17.51 -6.65
CA LEU A 21 12.24 16.38 -6.63
C LEU A 21 13.68 16.88 -6.43
N ALA A 22 14.30 16.51 -5.31
CA ALA A 22 15.67 16.88 -4.97
C ALA A 22 16.67 15.88 -5.54
N VAL A 23 16.43 14.58 -5.34
CA VAL A 23 17.29 13.51 -5.87
C VAL A 23 16.49 12.26 -6.22
N SER A 24 16.92 11.57 -7.28
CA SER A 24 16.44 10.23 -7.64
C SER A 24 17.63 9.27 -7.71
N LEU A 25 17.63 8.25 -6.86
CA LEU A 25 18.68 7.23 -6.80
C LEU A 25 18.19 5.93 -7.44
N PRO A 26 18.77 5.49 -8.57
CA PRO A 26 18.40 4.22 -9.19
C PRO A 26 18.90 3.02 -8.38
N ILE A 27 18.05 2.02 -8.20
CA ILE A 27 18.39 0.72 -7.58
C ILE A 27 18.55 -0.32 -8.69
N TYR A 28 19.63 -1.09 -8.63
CA TYR A 28 19.92 -2.21 -9.53
C TYR A 28 20.02 -3.52 -8.73
N HIS A 29 19.60 -4.63 -9.32
CA HIS A 29 19.78 -5.97 -8.78
C HIS A 29 20.44 -6.87 -9.83
N GLN A 30 21.42 -7.66 -9.40
CA GLN A 30 22.10 -8.67 -10.22
C GLN A 30 22.26 -9.95 -9.39
N GLY A 31 21.86 -11.09 -9.93
CA GLY A 31 21.90 -12.36 -9.20
C GLY A 31 21.20 -13.48 -9.97
N LYS A 32 21.25 -14.69 -9.39
CA LYS A 32 20.56 -15.88 -9.92
C LYS A 32 19.05 -15.86 -9.63
N ASP A 33 18.65 -15.09 -8.61
CA ASP A 33 17.27 -15.02 -8.15
C ASP A 33 16.38 -14.22 -9.11
N LYS A 34 15.09 -14.61 -9.16
CA LYS A 34 14.09 -14.03 -10.06
C LYS A 34 14.04 -12.50 -9.87
N PRO A 35 13.96 -11.71 -10.96
CA PRO A 35 13.83 -10.26 -10.84
C PRO A 35 12.64 -9.90 -9.96
N LEU A 36 12.94 -9.21 -8.86
CA LEU A 36 11.96 -8.83 -7.85
C LEU A 36 11.03 -7.76 -8.44
N SER A 37 9.74 -8.08 -8.49
CA SER A 37 8.71 -7.08 -8.75
C SER A 37 8.18 -6.64 -7.41
N TRP A 38 8.24 -5.35 -7.11
CA TRP A 38 7.70 -4.76 -5.89
C TRP A 38 6.22 -4.49 -6.04
N VAL A 39 5.47 -4.64 -4.94
CA VAL A 39 4.10 -4.13 -4.87
C VAL A 39 4.14 -2.63 -5.14
N ARG A 40 3.20 -2.16 -5.96
CA ARG A 40 3.03 -0.72 -6.18
C ARG A 40 1.90 -0.24 -5.28
N VAL A 41 2.16 0.85 -4.56
CA VAL A 41 1.12 1.58 -3.86
C VAL A 41 0.66 2.72 -4.75
N ASP A 42 -0.62 2.73 -5.05
CA ASP A 42 -1.31 3.77 -5.79
C ASP A 42 -2.04 4.67 -4.78
N ASN A 43 -1.33 5.68 -4.29
CA ASN A 43 -1.95 6.77 -3.56
C ASN A 43 -2.61 7.67 -4.60
N ASP A 44 -3.82 7.30 -5.04
CA ASP A 44 -4.61 8.08 -5.98
C ASP A 44 -4.87 9.47 -5.39
N PHE A 45 -3.99 10.42 -5.75
CA PHE A 45 -3.99 11.77 -5.22
C PHE A 45 -5.26 12.55 -5.54
N ASP A 46 -6.12 12.07 -6.45
CA ASP A 46 -7.41 12.72 -6.69
C ASP A 46 -8.46 12.31 -5.65
N ASN A 47 -8.39 11.08 -5.14
CA ASN A 47 -9.43 10.45 -4.32
C ASN A 47 -9.01 10.13 -2.87
N LEU A 48 -7.71 10.15 -2.58
CA LEU A 48 -7.09 9.79 -1.30
C LEU A 48 -6.09 10.89 -0.87
N LYS A 49 -6.56 12.12 -0.71
CA LYS A 49 -5.76 13.29 -0.35
C LYS A 49 -5.52 13.41 1.15
N ASN A 50 -6.42 12.84 1.96
CA ASN A 50 -6.32 12.97 3.41
C ASN A 50 -5.36 11.94 4.02
N PHE A 51 -5.07 10.86 3.29
CA PHE A 51 -4.33 9.70 3.80
C PHE A 51 -3.25 9.24 2.83
N GLU A 52 -2.09 8.88 3.36
CA GLU A 52 -1.03 8.19 2.62
C GLU A 52 -0.93 6.76 3.11
N TYR A 53 -0.84 5.81 2.17
CA TYR A 53 -0.72 4.39 2.48
C TYR A 53 0.67 3.87 2.16
N TYR A 54 1.13 2.92 2.96
CA TYR A 54 2.39 2.22 2.77
C TYR A 54 2.21 0.74 3.06
N VAL A 55 2.67 -0.11 2.14
CA VAL A 55 2.74 -1.56 2.39
C VAL A 55 4.01 -1.86 3.16
N LYS A 56 3.87 -2.23 4.45
CA LYS A 56 4.99 -2.74 5.25
C LYS A 56 5.32 -4.18 4.85
N GLN A 57 4.30 -5.02 4.67
CA GLN A 57 4.45 -6.37 4.13
C GLN A 57 3.12 -6.93 3.59
N PRO A 58 3.19 -7.86 2.62
CA PRO A 58 4.38 -8.27 1.87
C PRO A 58 4.72 -7.24 0.77
N GLN A 59 6.00 -6.90 0.61
CA GLN A 59 6.44 -5.88 -0.36
C GLN A 59 6.69 -6.41 -1.77
N VAL A 60 6.63 -7.73 -1.95
CA VAL A 60 6.84 -8.38 -3.25
C VAL A 60 5.51 -8.54 -3.98
N TYR A 61 5.46 -8.23 -5.26
CA TYR A 61 4.24 -8.27 -6.08
C TYR A 61 3.75 -9.70 -6.32
N ASN A 62 4.66 -10.64 -6.61
CA ASN A 62 4.29 -12.02 -6.88
C ASN A 62 4.35 -12.85 -5.60
N LEU A 63 3.19 -13.30 -5.12
CA LEU A 63 3.07 -14.13 -3.91
C LEU A 63 2.81 -15.59 -4.29
N PRO A 64 3.49 -16.56 -3.66
CA PRO A 64 3.12 -17.97 -3.77
C PRO A 64 1.67 -18.25 -3.34
N SER A 65 0.94 -19.01 -4.15
CA SER A 65 -0.38 -19.51 -3.78
C SER A 65 -0.32 -20.53 -2.64
N LYS A 66 -1.42 -20.64 -1.88
CA LYS A 66 -1.65 -21.58 -0.75
C LYS A 66 -0.82 -21.32 0.50
N GLU A 67 0.06 -20.33 0.45
CA GLU A 67 0.80 -19.84 1.61
C GLU A 67 -0.01 -18.80 2.39
N THR A 68 0.38 -18.62 3.66
CA THR A 68 -0.19 -17.61 4.55
C THR A 68 0.77 -16.44 4.65
N PHE A 69 0.25 -15.23 4.44
CA PHE A 69 1.00 -14.00 4.56
C PHE A 69 0.42 -13.12 5.64
N GLU A 70 1.31 -12.41 6.33
CA GLU A 70 0.95 -11.27 7.16
C GLU A 70 0.93 -10.04 6.25
N PHE A 71 -0.25 -9.46 6.10
CA PHE A 71 -0.44 -8.17 5.47
C PHE A 71 -0.41 -7.10 6.56
N SER A 72 0.49 -6.13 6.44
CA SER A 72 0.61 -5.01 7.36
C SER A 72 0.74 -3.73 6.55
N ILE A 73 -0.21 -2.82 6.74
CA ILE A 73 -0.36 -1.57 6.01
C ILE A 73 -0.26 -0.42 7.01
N ILE A 74 0.60 0.54 6.72
CA ILE A 74 0.70 1.77 7.51
C ILE A 74 -0.08 2.85 6.77
N ARG A 75 -0.94 3.56 7.50
CA ARG A 75 -1.68 4.73 7.02
C ARG A 75 -1.23 5.94 7.81
N TYR A 76 -0.90 7.03 7.11
CA TYR A 76 -0.60 8.33 7.72
C TYR A 76 -1.67 9.35 7.35
N HIS A 77 -1.98 10.22 8.29
CA HIS A 77 -2.87 11.36 8.09
C HIS A 77 -2.07 12.55 7.57
N VAL A 78 -2.41 13.04 6.38
CA VAL A 78 -1.79 14.27 5.83
C VAL A 78 -2.30 15.51 6.56
N LYS A 79 -3.53 15.44 7.10
CA LYS A 79 -4.17 16.53 7.87
C LYS A 79 -4.75 15.99 9.17
N ARG A 80 -4.64 16.78 10.23
CA ARG A 80 -5.29 16.50 11.52
C ARG A 80 -6.81 16.64 11.33
N LEU A 81 -7.53 15.52 11.31
CA LEU A 81 -8.98 15.47 11.18
C LEU A 81 -9.61 15.41 12.57
N ASP A 82 -10.51 16.34 12.88
CA ASP A 82 -11.16 16.46 14.20
C ASP A 82 -12.32 15.45 14.41
N SER A 83 -12.70 14.70 13.38
CA SER A 83 -13.70 13.63 13.48
C SER A 83 -13.42 12.54 12.44
N GLU A 84 -12.94 11.39 12.89
CA GLU A 84 -12.82 10.23 12.01
C GLU A 84 -14.18 9.56 11.84
N ARG A 85 -14.62 9.46 10.59
CA ARG A 85 -15.67 8.53 10.20
C ARG A 85 -15.13 7.10 10.29
N PRO A 86 -15.99 6.10 10.49
CA PRO A 86 -15.56 4.71 10.39
C PRO A 86 -14.90 4.47 9.05
N PHE A 87 -13.63 4.06 9.10
CA PHE A 87 -12.80 3.71 7.96
C PHE A 87 -12.58 2.21 7.97
N ALA A 88 -12.54 1.60 6.80
CA ALA A 88 -12.31 0.16 6.67
C ALA A 88 -11.37 -0.11 5.51
N LEU A 89 -10.41 -1.00 5.75
CA LEU A 89 -9.46 -1.47 4.77
C LEU A 89 -9.75 -2.94 4.48
N TYR A 90 -9.83 -3.30 3.20
CA TYR A 90 -10.13 -4.68 2.78
C TYR A 90 -9.10 -5.18 1.78
N LEU A 91 -8.69 -6.43 1.92
CA LEU A 91 -8.12 -7.18 0.81
C LEU A 91 -9.25 -7.89 0.07
N ILE A 92 -9.29 -7.73 -1.26
CA ILE A 92 -10.22 -8.42 -2.15
C ILE A 92 -9.47 -9.52 -2.89
N SER A 93 -10.07 -10.71 -2.89
CA SER A 93 -9.60 -11.87 -3.63
C SER A 93 -9.95 -11.79 -5.12
N PRO A 94 -9.22 -12.48 -6.01
CA PRO A 94 -9.58 -12.65 -7.42
C PRO A 94 -11.05 -12.97 -7.70
N ARG A 95 -11.71 -13.76 -6.83
CA ARG A 95 -13.13 -14.11 -6.91
C ARG A 95 -14.09 -13.08 -6.32
N GLY A 96 -13.58 -12.10 -5.58
CA GLY A 96 -14.35 -11.04 -4.95
C GLY A 96 -14.66 -11.26 -3.47
N ASP A 97 -14.07 -12.26 -2.83
CA ASP A 97 -14.15 -12.40 -1.37
C ASP A 97 -13.37 -11.25 -0.71
N TYR A 98 -13.89 -10.70 0.38
CA TYR A 98 -13.28 -9.56 1.09
C TYR A 98 -12.79 -9.96 2.48
N TYR A 99 -11.63 -9.44 2.85
CA TYR A 99 -10.96 -9.69 4.12
C TYR A 99 -10.71 -8.37 4.83
N PRO A 100 -11.47 -8.03 5.89
CA PRO A 100 -11.26 -6.81 6.66
C PRO A 100 -9.91 -6.84 7.39
N PHE A 101 -9.27 -5.69 7.48
CA PHE A 101 -8.09 -5.50 8.31
C PHE A 101 -8.48 -4.99 9.68
N ASP A 102 -7.76 -5.46 10.69
CA ASP A 102 -7.90 -4.97 12.05
C ASP A 102 -7.03 -3.72 12.20
N ASN A 103 -7.64 -2.64 12.70
CA ASN A 103 -6.90 -1.42 13.00
C ASN A 103 -6.26 -1.54 14.38
N GLN A 104 -4.93 -1.52 14.42
CA GLN A 104 -4.18 -1.28 15.64
C GLN A 104 -3.89 0.21 15.71
N ASP A 105 -4.91 0.99 16.10
CA ASP A 105 -4.73 2.41 16.37
C ASP A 105 -3.70 2.56 17.50
N ILE A 106 -2.59 3.21 17.17
CA ILE A 106 -1.63 3.66 18.16
C ILE A 106 -2.13 5.03 18.64
N ASP A 107 -2.68 5.03 19.84
CA ASP A 107 -3.24 6.17 20.61
C ASP A 107 -2.76 7.55 20.10
N ASN A 108 -3.70 8.37 19.62
CA ASN A 108 -3.51 9.80 19.24
C ASN A 108 -2.41 10.12 18.21
N SER A 109 -1.85 9.15 17.50
CA SER A 109 -0.82 9.41 16.49
C SER A 109 -1.42 9.64 15.10
N GLN A 110 -0.77 10.48 14.28
CA GLN A 110 -1.12 10.70 12.86
C GLN A 110 -0.91 9.44 11.99
N MET A 111 -0.76 8.26 12.60
CA MET A 111 -0.36 7.01 11.98
C MET A 111 -1.15 5.86 12.58
N SER A 112 -1.69 4.99 11.73
CA SER A 112 -2.37 3.75 12.14
C SER A 112 -1.76 2.57 11.40
N VAL A 113 -1.69 1.41 12.07
CA VAL A 113 -1.20 0.17 11.47
C VAL A 113 -2.36 -0.80 11.33
N TRP A 114 -2.57 -1.32 10.13
CA TRP A 114 -3.66 -2.21 9.77
C TRP A 114 -3.07 -3.56 9.42
N GLU A 115 -3.46 -4.60 10.15
CA GLU A 115 -2.85 -5.92 10.02
C GLU A 115 -3.90 -7.01 9.81
N GLN A 116 -3.54 -8.00 9.00
CA GLN A 116 -4.34 -9.20 8.81
C GLN A 116 -3.46 -10.36 8.33
N GLN A 117 -3.74 -11.56 8.85
CA GLN A 117 -3.08 -12.79 8.40
C GLN A 117 -4.00 -13.55 7.45
N ILE A 118 -3.60 -13.70 6.20
CA ILE A 118 -4.45 -14.24 5.13
C ILE A 118 -3.74 -15.40 4.44
N GLN A 119 -4.45 -16.54 4.34
CA GLN A 119 -4.05 -17.63 3.47
C GLN A 119 -4.54 -17.35 2.04
N LEU A 120 -3.63 -17.26 1.09
CA LEU A 120 -3.95 -17.00 -0.32
C LEU A 120 -4.42 -18.28 -0.99
N LYS A 121 -5.73 -18.55 -0.93
CA LYS A 121 -6.33 -19.79 -1.42
C LYS A 121 -6.48 -19.86 -2.94
N GLU A 122 -6.25 -18.75 -3.63
CA GLU A 122 -6.47 -18.64 -5.07
C GLU A 122 -5.39 -17.81 -5.77
N GLU A 123 -5.14 -18.20 -7.01
CA GLU A 123 -4.26 -17.50 -7.94
C GLU A 123 -4.97 -16.32 -8.59
N GLY A 124 -4.18 -15.33 -9.01
CA GLY A 124 -4.66 -14.13 -9.67
C GLY A 124 -4.41 -12.85 -8.87
N LYS A 125 -5.11 -11.79 -9.26
CA LYS A 125 -4.92 -10.46 -8.67
C LYS A 125 -5.70 -10.29 -7.37
N TRP A 126 -4.97 -10.04 -6.30
CA TRP A 126 -5.50 -9.61 -5.00
C TRP A 126 -5.34 -8.10 -4.86
N LYS A 127 -6.35 -7.42 -4.33
CA LYS A 127 -6.40 -5.95 -4.30
C LYS A 127 -6.63 -5.43 -2.89
N LEU A 128 -5.79 -4.54 -2.42
CA LEU A 128 -6.09 -3.74 -1.22
C LEU A 128 -6.96 -2.56 -1.63
N ILE A 129 -8.08 -2.37 -0.95
CA ILE A 129 -8.99 -1.25 -1.21
C ILE A 129 -9.29 -0.46 0.06
N ALA A 130 -9.47 0.84 -0.14
CA ALA A 130 -9.93 1.78 0.88
C ALA A 130 -11.07 2.64 0.30
N PRO A 131 -11.95 3.19 1.13
CA PRO A 131 -12.90 4.19 0.67
C PRO A 131 -12.16 5.47 0.24
N SER A 132 -12.70 6.19 -0.73
CA SER A 132 -12.27 7.55 -1.05
C SER A 132 -12.50 8.50 0.13
N ASP A 133 -11.85 9.66 0.14
CA ASP A 133 -11.96 10.66 1.20
C ASP A 133 -13.41 11.09 1.51
N ASP A 134 -14.28 11.09 0.50
CA ASP A 134 -15.70 11.43 0.60
C ASP A 134 -16.62 10.22 0.85
N ASN A 135 -16.06 9.01 0.96
CA ASN A 135 -16.74 7.71 1.02
C ASN A 135 -17.68 7.43 -0.16
N SER A 136 -17.51 8.06 -1.32
CA SER A 136 -18.38 7.85 -2.48
C SER A 136 -18.04 6.58 -3.28
N LYS A 137 -16.80 6.10 -3.20
CA LYS A 137 -16.31 4.94 -3.95
C LYS A 137 -15.17 4.22 -3.24
N TRP A 138 -14.82 3.04 -3.76
CA TRP A 138 -13.66 2.27 -3.33
C TRP A 138 -12.49 2.48 -4.29
N CYS A 139 -11.33 2.82 -3.73
CA CYS A 139 -10.08 3.02 -4.45
C CYS A 139 -9.15 1.83 -4.20
N THR A 140 -8.46 1.37 -5.26
CA THR A 140 -7.41 0.35 -5.12
C THR A 140 -6.11 1.01 -4.69
N ILE A 141 -5.58 0.58 -3.56
CA ILE A 141 -4.35 1.09 -2.95
C ILE A 141 -3.14 0.29 -3.40
N ALA A 142 -3.27 -1.02 -3.50
CA ALA A 142 -2.17 -1.91 -3.86
C ALA A 142 -2.72 -3.17 -4.52
N GLU A 143 -1.91 -3.80 -5.37
CA GLU A 143 -2.23 -5.09 -6.00
C GLU A 143 -1.09 -6.09 -5.83
N TRP A 144 -1.44 -7.34 -5.57
CA TRP A 144 -0.53 -8.49 -5.61
C TRP A 144 -1.01 -9.49 -6.65
N ASN A 145 -0.08 -10.23 -7.21
CA ASN A 145 -0.35 -11.34 -8.11
C ASN A 145 0.03 -12.65 -7.42
N CYS A 146 -0.98 -13.42 -7.05
CA CYS A 146 -0.81 -14.74 -6.47
C CYS A 146 -0.59 -15.78 -7.58
N VAL A 147 0.49 -16.56 -7.51
CA VAL A 147 0.87 -17.55 -8.53
C VAL A 147 1.31 -18.86 -7.91
N SER A 148 1.01 -19.98 -8.57
CA SER A 148 1.67 -21.26 -8.27
C SER A 148 3.10 -21.27 -8.81
N TYR A 149 4.03 -21.80 -8.04
CA TYR A 149 5.40 -22.09 -8.48
C TYR A 149 5.57 -23.58 -8.76
#